data_AF-A0A3D1FW68-F1
#
_entry.id   AF-A0A3D1FW68-F1
#
_cell.length_a   1.000
_cell.length_b   1.000
_cell.length_c   1.000
_cell.angle_alpha   90.00
_cell.angle_beta   90.00
_cell.angle_gamma   90.00
#
_symmetry.space_group_name_H-M   'P 1'
#
loop_
_entity.id
_entity.type
_entity.pdbx_description
1 polymer ?
#
loop_
_entity_poly.entity_id
_entity_poly.type
_entity_poly.pdbx_seq_one_letter_code
_entity_poly.pdbx_strand_id
1 'polypeptide(L)'
;LQEELVYRKAVYQSIGYRCMETSATEGLGLEELKALLKDKTTLLSGHSGVGKSTLINAIEPQLQLRTAAVSSSHNKGQHTTTYAEMHGLVFGGDIIDTPGIKGFGLVNMEKEEISHFFPEIFALSKTCRFHNCLHVNEPQCAVKDALNENRIAPTRYESYINQLNDHDETTHYRSTEH
;
A
#
# COMPACT_ATOMS: atom_id res chain seq x y z
N LEU A 1 12.60 3.45 14.29
CA LEU A 1 11.14 3.21 14.28
C LEU A 1 10.36 4.51 14.24
N GLN A 2 10.40 5.37 15.26
CA GLN A 2 9.60 6.60 15.27
C GLN A 2 10.02 7.62 14.20
N GLU A 3 11.34 7.85 14.04
CA GLU A 3 11.86 8.72 12.97
C GLU A 3 11.50 8.21 11.57
N GLU A 4 11.51 6.88 11.38
CA GLU A 4 11.15 6.26 10.10
C GLU A 4 9.66 6.47 9.78
N LEU A 5 8.77 6.33 10.78
CA LEU A 5 7.34 6.60 10.61
C LEU A 5 7.09 8.06 10.25
N VAL A 6 7.76 8.99 10.95
CA VAL A 6 7.67 10.43 10.67
C VAL A 6 8.13 10.73 9.24
N TYR A 7 9.27 10.17 8.83
CA TYR A 7 9.78 10.32 7.47
C TYR A 7 8.80 9.77 6.43
N ARG A 8 8.35 8.52 6.57
CA ARG A 8 7.42 7.89 5.61
C ARG A 8 6.12 8.68 5.52
N LYS A 9 5.55 9.10 6.65
CA LYS A 9 4.36 9.93 6.69
C LYS A 9 4.56 11.23 5.91
N ALA A 10 5.66 11.94 6.15
CA ALA A 10 5.98 13.18 5.44
C ALA A 10 6.09 12.97 3.92
N VAL A 11 6.75 11.88 3.49
CA VAL A 11 6.88 11.51 2.07
C VAL A 11 5.53 11.24 1.42
N TYR A 12 4.66 10.44 2.04
CA TYR A 12 3.35 10.13 1.46
C TYR A 12 2.39 11.34 1.49
N GLN A 13 2.48 12.17 2.51
CA GLN A 13 1.69 13.40 2.59
C GLN A 13 2.11 14.43 1.53
N SER A 14 3.41 14.59 1.27
CA SER A 14 3.90 15.57 0.28
C SER A 14 3.46 15.24 -1.16
N ILE A 15 3.17 13.98 -1.45
CA ILE A 15 2.67 13.51 -2.75
C ILE A 15 1.13 13.34 -2.78
N GLY A 16 0.42 13.86 -1.77
CA GLY A 16 -1.04 14.01 -1.78
C GLY A 16 -1.84 12.90 -1.09
N TYR A 17 -1.20 11.92 -0.44
CA TYR A 17 -1.93 10.91 0.33
C TYR A 17 -2.29 11.43 1.74
N ARG A 18 -3.50 11.08 2.19
CA ARG A 18 -3.86 11.25 3.60
C ARG A 18 -3.19 10.15 4.43
N CYS A 19 -2.38 10.56 5.40
CA CYS A 19 -1.82 9.65 6.40
C CYS A 19 -2.39 9.97 7.78
N MET A 20 -2.82 8.93 8.49
CA MET A 20 -3.36 9.01 9.84
C MET A 20 -2.58 8.05 10.74
N GLU A 21 -2.32 8.46 11.97
CA GLU A 21 -1.77 7.57 13.00
C GLU A 21 -2.90 7.08 13.89
N THR A 22 -2.94 5.77 14.12
CA THR A 22 -3.98 5.14 14.93
C THR A 22 -3.37 4.15 15.90
N SER A 23 -3.97 4.02 17.08
CA SER A 23 -3.61 3.00 18.07
C SER A 23 -4.88 2.33 18.57
N ALA A 24 -5.06 1.04 18.25
CA ALA A 24 -6.20 0.28 18.74
C ALA A 24 -6.14 0.06 20.26
N THR A 25 -4.95 0.03 20.85
CA THR A 25 -4.74 -0.18 22.29
C THR A 25 -4.88 1.10 23.11
N GLU A 26 -4.47 2.24 22.55
CA GLU A 26 -4.52 3.54 23.24
C GLU A 26 -5.72 4.40 22.83
N GLY A 27 -6.49 3.96 21.83
CA GLY A 27 -7.64 4.71 21.31
C GLY A 27 -7.28 5.91 20.42
N LEU A 28 -5.99 6.08 20.07
CA LEU A 28 -5.54 7.20 19.25
C LEU A 28 -6.12 7.11 17.83
N GLY A 29 -6.64 8.23 17.32
CA GLY A 29 -7.09 8.38 15.93
C GLY A 29 -8.38 7.62 15.57
N LEU A 30 -9.00 6.88 16.50
CA LEU A 30 -10.16 6.04 16.21
C LEU A 30 -11.40 6.85 15.81
N GLU A 31 -11.66 7.99 16.45
CA GLU A 31 -12.81 8.84 16.10
C GLU A 31 -12.63 9.52 14.74
N GLU A 32 -11.40 9.93 14.41
CA GLU A 32 -11.08 10.47 13.08
C GLU A 32 -11.25 9.39 12.00
N LEU A 33 -10.85 8.15 12.31
CA LEU A 33 -11.05 6.99 11.43
C LEU A 33 -12.54 6.69 11.23
N LYS A 34 -13.36 6.65 12.29
CA LYS A 34 -14.81 6.44 12.17
C LYS A 34 -15.46 7.52 11.28
N ALA A 35 -15.11 8.79 11.50
CA ALA A 35 -15.61 9.88 10.67
C ALA A 35 -15.20 9.74 9.19
N LEU A 36 -14.00 9.20 8.92
CA LEU A 36 -13.54 8.94 7.55
C LEU A 36 -14.31 7.80 6.88
N LEU A 37 -14.65 6.75 7.63
CA LEU A 37 -15.33 5.55 7.16
C LEU A 37 -16.85 5.71 7.02
N LYS A 38 -17.42 6.68 7.74
CA LYS A 38 -18.86 6.93 7.75
C LYS A 38 -19.43 7.04 6.34
N ASP A 39 -20.49 6.29 6.10
CA ASP A 39 -21.27 6.25 4.86
C ASP A 39 -20.44 5.87 3.61
N LYS A 40 -19.34 5.13 3.81
CA LYS A 40 -18.48 4.61 2.73
C LYS A 40 -18.28 3.12 2.83
N THR A 41 -18.09 2.48 1.69
CA THR A 41 -17.55 1.11 1.60
C THR A 41 -16.03 1.18 1.50
N THR A 42 -15.33 0.63 2.49
CA THR A 42 -13.87 0.74 2.60
C THR A 42 -13.20 -0.63 2.66
N LEU A 43 -12.19 -0.85 1.80
CA LEU A 43 -11.36 -2.04 1.82
C LEU A 43 -10.16 -1.83 2.77
N LEU A 44 -9.97 -2.73 3.74
CA LEU A 44 -8.75 -2.74 4.54
C LEU A 44 -7.73 -3.71 3.96
N SER A 45 -6.58 -3.18 3.55
CA SER A 45 -5.47 -3.93 2.97
C SER A 45 -4.19 -3.75 3.78
N GLY A 46 -3.36 -4.79 3.81
CA GLY A 46 -2.07 -4.80 4.51
C GLY A 46 -1.60 -6.23 4.80
N HIS A 47 -0.31 -6.38 5.11
CA HIS A 47 0.28 -7.69 5.40
C HIS A 47 -0.43 -8.42 6.56
N SER A 48 -0.23 -9.74 6.63
CA SER A 48 -0.71 -10.51 7.77
C SER A 48 -0.02 -10.03 9.06
N GLY A 49 -0.78 -9.89 10.14
CA GLY A 49 -0.25 -9.48 11.45
C GLY A 49 -0.09 -7.98 11.70
N VAL A 50 -0.44 -7.10 10.75
CA VAL A 50 -0.35 -5.63 10.94
C VAL A 50 -1.44 -5.04 11.84
N GLY A 51 -2.41 -5.85 12.29
CA GLY A 51 -3.46 -5.41 13.21
C GLY A 51 -4.78 -4.95 12.57
N LYS A 52 -5.08 -5.32 11.32
CA LYS A 52 -6.36 -4.96 10.63
C LYS A 52 -7.60 -5.33 11.45
N SER A 53 -7.77 -6.61 11.80
CA SER A 53 -8.93 -7.07 12.57
C SER A 53 -8.97 -6.49 13.99
N THR A 54 -7.80 -6.21 14.60
CA THR A 54 -7.71 -5.50 15.88
C THR A 54 -8.23 -4.07 15.76
N LEU A 55 -7.89 -3.37 14.68
CA LEU A 55 -8.37 -2.01 14.42
C LEU A 55 -9.88 -1.99 14.16
N ILE A 56 -10.41 -2.96 13.40
CA ILE A 56 -11.85 -3.10 13.16
C ILE A 56 -12.59 -3.29 14.50
N ASN A 57 -12.13 -4.20 15.35
CA ASN A 57 -12.74 -4.41 16.67
C ASN A 57 -12.65 -3.17 17.57
N ALA A 58 -11.64 -2.31 17.40
CA ALA A 58 -11.52 -1.09 18.17
C ALA A 58 -12.55 -0.02 17.75
N ILE A 59 -12.90 0.05 16.45
CA ILE A 59 -13.91 1.00 15.94
C ILE A 59 -15.34 0.45 15.97
N GLU A 60 -15.50 -0.86 15.88
CA GLU A 60 -16.79 -1.57 15.94
C GLU A 60 -16.67 -2.82 16.83
N PRO A 61 -16.73 -2.66 18.16
CA PRO A 61 -16.53 -3.76 19.11
C PRO A 61 -17.55 -4.91 18.98
N GLN A 62 -18.71 -4.63 18.38
CA GLN A 62 -19.79 -5.61 18.22
C GLN A 62 -19.45 -6.70 17.18
N LEU A 63 -18.56 -6.43 16.23
CA LEU A 63 -18.17 -7.41 15.21
C LEU A 63 -17.36 -8.58 15.77
N GLN A 64 -16.66 -8.39 16.88
CA GLN A 64 -15.89 -9.43 17.59
C GLN A 64 -15.05 -10.32 16.66
N LEU A 65 -14.39 -9.70 15.67
CA LEU A 65 -13.57 -10.41 14.70
C LEU A 65 -12.44 -11.16 15.42
N ARG A 66 -12.10 -12.36 14.94
CA ARG A 66 -11.04 -13.16 15.54
C ARG A 66 -9.68 -12.47 15.34
N THR A 67 -9.06 -12.03 16.42
CA THR A 67 -7.69 -11.50 16.43
C THR A 67 -6.74 -12.57 16.96
N ALA A 68 -5.99 -13.25 16.10
CA ALA A 68 -4.92 -14.14 16.57
C ALA A 68 -3.68 -13.31 16.92
N ALA A 69 -3.17 -13.43 18.15
CA ALA A 69 -1.78 -13.07 18.43
C ALA A 69 -0.89 -14.01 17.60
N VAL A 70 0.16 -13.50 16.96
CA VAL A 70 1.09 -14.29 16.17
C VAL A 70 1.71 -15.36 17.08
N SER A 71 1.21 -16.59 17.03
CA SER A 71 1.67 -17.68 17.89
C SER A 71 3.04 -18.16 17.42
N SER A 72 4.03 -17.99 18.27
CA SER A 72 5.44 -18.38 18.11
C SER A 72 5.71 -19.89 18.17
N SER A 73 4.76 -20.75 17.79
CA SER A 73 4.98 -22.20 17.79
C SER A 73 3.92 -22.98 16.99
N HIS A 74 4.42 -23.82 16.09
CA HIS A 74 3.79 -25.00 15.47
C HIS A 74 2.91 -24.84 14.21
N ASN A 75 3.55 -25.26 13.10
CA ASN A 75 3.01 -25.90 11.90
C ASN A 75 1.69 -26.68 12.09
N LYS A 76 0.63 -26.17 11.43
CA LYS A 76 -0.58 -26.82 10.86
C LYS A 76 -1.86 -26.14 11.33
N GLY A 77 -2.51 -25.43 10.39
CA GLY A 77 -3.84 -24.85 10.54
C GLY A 77 -3.89 -23.32 10.67
N GLN A 78 -3.09 -22.59 9.89
CA GLN A 78 -3.14 -21.11 9.87
C GLN A 78 -4.28 -20.63 8.98
N HIS A 79 -5.51 -20.65 9.50
CA HIS A 79 -6.67 -20.06 8.84
C HIS A 79 -6.83 -18.60 9.27
N THR A 80 -5.92 -17.75 8.78
CA THR A 80 -6.13 -16.30 8.56
C THR A 80 -7.24 -16.12 7.53
N THR A 81 -8.15 -15.16 7.72
CA THR A 81 -9.33 -14.83 6.88
C THR A 81 -9.13 -15.25 5.43
N THR A 82 -9.79 -16.33 4.96
CA THR A 82 -9.52 -16.93 3.63
C THR A 82 -10.33 -16.28 2.50
N TYR A 83 -11.31 -15.45 2.86
CA TYR A 83 -12.19 -14.74 1.94
C TYR A 83 -12.32 -13.28 2.40
N ALA A 84 -12.62 -12.39 1.46
CA ALA A 84 -12.98 -11.02 1.81
C ALA A 84 -14.37 -11.03 2.46
N GLU A 85 -14.49 -10.45 3.65
CA GLU A 85 -15.76 -10.34 4.38
C GLU A 85 -16.17 -8.87 4.49
N MET A 86 -17.44 -8.58 4.26
CA MET A 86 -18.00 -7.24 4.40
C MET A 86 -18.78 -7.12 5.70
N HIS A 87 -18.48 -6.09 6.48
CA HIS A 87 -19.10 -5.81 7.77
C HIS A 87 -19.73 -4.41 7.76
N GLY A 88 -21.01 -4.32 8.10
CA GLY A 88 -21.68 -3.04 8.30
C GLY A 88 -21.25 -2.39 9.62
N LEU A 89 -21.16 -1.05 9.61
CA LEU A 89 -20.79 -0.24 10.77
C LEU A 89 -22.03 0.42 11.38
N VAL A 90 -22.15 0.43 12.71
CA VAL A 90 -23.33 1.01 13.39
C VAL A 90 -23.47 2.52 13.17
N PHE A 91 -22.35 3.19 12.87
CA PHE A 91 -22.31 4.62 12.55
C PHE A 91 -22.48 4.93 11.06
N GLY A 92 -22.75 3.92 10.23
CA GLY A 92 -22.94 4.02 8.78
C GLY A 92 -21.69 3.68 7.97
N GLY A 93 -21.86 2.99 6.84
CA GLY A 93 -20.76 2.50 5.98
C GLY A 93 -20.45 1.01 6.18
N ASP A 94 -19.51 0.51 5.37
CA ASP A 94 -19.10 -0.89 5.33
C ASP A 94 -17.58 -1.01 5.33
N ILE A 95 -17.05 -2.03 6.01
CA ILE A 95 -15.65 -2.43 5.93
C ILE A 95 -15.55 -3.79 5.26
N ILE A 96 -14.67 -3.90 4.27
CA ILE A 96 -14.27 -5.16 3.67
C ILE A 96 -12.93 -5.57 4.29
N ASP A 97 -12.93 -6.59 5.18
CA ASP A 97 -11.70 -7.20 5.71
C ASP A 97 -11.16 -8.19 4.70
N THR A 98 -9.87 -8.11 4.39
CA THR A 98 -9.22 -8.99 3.42
C THR A 98 -8.13 -9.86 4.05
N PRO A 99 -7.91 -11.09 3.53
CA PRO A 99 -6.73 -11.86 3.84
C PRO A 99 -5.47 -10.99 3.73
N GLY A 100 -4.54 -11.14 4.68
CA GLY A 100 -3.26 -10.43 4.60
C GLY A 100 -2.54 -10.76 3.28
N ILE A 101 -2.18 -9.73 2.52
CA ILE A 101 -1.46 -9.90 1.25
C ILE A 101 -0.06 -10.43 1.57
N LYS A 102 0.33 -11.56 0.96
CA LYS A 102 1.68 -12.17 1.11
C LYS A 102 2.68 -11.68 0.06
N GLY A 103 2.21 -11.12 -1.04
CA GLY A 103 3.02 -10.50 -2.10
C GLY A 103 2.10 -9.90 -3.16
N PHE A 104 2.50 -8.78 -3.75
CA PHE A 104 1.88 -8.25 -4.94
C PHE A 104 2.59 -8.84 -6.15
N GLY A 105 1.84 -9.44 -7.08
CA GLY A 105 2.33 -9.63 -8.44
C GLY A 105 1.90 -8.43 -9.27
N LEU A 106 2.82 -7.85 -10.05
CA LEU A 106 2.49 -6.90 -11.12
C LEU A 106 1.84 -7.68 -12.26
N VAL A 107 0.57 -8.04 -12.11
CA VAL A 107 -0.12 -8.84 -13.12
C VAL A 107 -0.69 -7.90 -14.18
N ASN A 108 -0.24 -8.07 -15.43
CA ASN A 108 -0.74 -7.38 -16.62
C ASN A 108 -0.53 -5.85 -16.62
N MET A 109 0.67 -5.38 -16.31
CA MET A 109 1.02 -3.95 -16.44
C MET A 109 2.22 -3.83 -17.36
N GLU A 110 2.16 -2.98 -18.38
CA GLU A 110 3.35 -2.71 -19.20
C GLU A 110 4.34 -1.84 -18.41
N LYS A 111 5.64 -1.95 -18.71
CA LYS A 111 6.69 -1.22 -17.97
C LYS A 111 6.49 0.29 -17.96
N GLU A 112 6.03 0.82 -19.08
CA GLU A 112 5.75 2.25 -19.27
C GLU A 112 4.65 2.72 -18.31
N GLU A 113 3.71 1.85 -17.96
CA GLU A 113 2.58 2.16 -17.09
C GLU A 113 2.95 2.21 -15.62
N ILE A 114 4.02 1.52 -15.19
CA ILE A 114 4.44 1.49 -13.77
C ILE A 114 4.63 2.91 -13.22
N SER A 115 5.20 3.80 -14.03
CA SER A 115 5.42 5.21 -13.68
C SER A 115 4.12 5.97 -13.37
N HIS A 116 2.99 5.54 -13.95
CA HIS A 116 1.68 6.18 -13.78
C HIS A 116 1.09 5.97 -12.38
N PHE A 117 1.55 4.94 -11.65
CA PHE A 117 1.08 4.62 -10.30
C PHE A 117 1.89 5.31 -9.20
N PHE A 118 2.85 6.15 -9.59
CA PHE A 118 3.61 7.02 -8.70
C PHE A 118 3.24 8.48 -9.04
N PRO A 119 2.33 9.12 -8.29
CA PRO A 119 1.78 10.43 -8.64
C PRO A 119 2.83 11.51 -8.94
N GLU A 120 3.90 11.52 -8.15
CA GLU A 120 5.03 12.44 -8.28
C GLU A 120 5.87 12.18 -9.55
N ILE A 121 6.06 10.90 -9.92
CA ILE A 121 6.78 10.51 -11.14
C ILE A 121 5.90 10.80 -12.36
N PHE A 122 4.62 10.40 -12.31
CA PHE A 122 3.65 10.64 -13.37
C PHE A 122 3.44 12.12 -13.70
N ALA A 123 3.44 12.99 -12.69
CA ALA A 123 3.33 14.43 -12.91
C ALA A 123 4.55 14.97 -13.67
N LEU A 124 5.75 14.48 -13.35
CA LEU A 124 7.02 14.94 -13.92
C LEU A 124 7.36 14.28 -15.27
N SER A 125 6.88 13.06 -15.53
CA SER A 125 7.16 12.33 -16.76
C SER A 125 6.73 13.10 -18.01
N LYS A 126 5.68 13.94 -17.90
CA LYS A 126 5.20 14.86 -18.94
C LYS A 126 6.24 15.89 -19.40
N THR A 127 7.24 16.15 -18.58
CA THR A 127 8.32 17.11 -18.85
C THR A 127 9.62 16.43 -19.28
N CYS A 128 9.64 15.09 -19.38
CA CYS A 128 10.76 14.38 -19.96
C CYS A 128 10.89 14.69 -21.45
N ARG A 129 12.14 14.67 -21.94
CA ARG A 129 12.43 14.84 -23.36
C ARG A 129 11.80 13.75 -24.25
N PHE A 130 11.73 12.52 -23.73
CA PHE A 130 11.22 11.37 -24.45
C PHE A 130 9.85 10.95 -23.91
N HIS A 131 8.92 10.63 -24.80
CA HIS A 131 7.56 10.22 -24.45
C HIS A 131 7.52 8.85 -23.75
N ASN A 132 8.45 7.95 -24.10
CA ASN A 132 8.58 6.60 -23.55
C ASN A 132 9.74 6.49 -22.54
N CYS A 133 9.99 7.55 -21.78
CA CYS A 133 11.05 7.56 -20.78
C CYS A 133 10.69 6.63 -19.61
N LEU A 134 11.54 5.63 -19.34
CA LEU A 134 11.44 4.72 -18.18
C LEU A 134 12.17 5.27 -16.95
N HIS A 135 12.74 6.48 -17.06
CA HIS A 135 13.38 7.20 -15.97
C HIS A 135 14.58 6.52 -15.33
N VAL A 136 15.25 5.58 -16.02
CA VAL A 136 16.40 4.84 -15.52
C VAL A 136 17.72 5.47 -15.99
N ASN A 137 17.97 5.40 -17.30
CA ASN A 137 19.26 5.78 -17.90
C ASN A 137 19.13 6.90 -18.94
N GLU A 138 17.91 7.35 -19.22
CA GLU A 138 17.63 8.34 -20.24
C GLU A 138 18.33 9.67 -19.93
N PRO A 139 18.90 10.33 -20.96
CA PRO A 139 19.44 11.68 -20.81
C PRO A 139 18.30 12.70 -20.70
N GLN A 140 18.51 13.77 -19.93
CA GLN A 140 17.52 14.86 -19.74
C GLN A 140 16.16 14.33 -19.24
N CYS A 141 16.22 13.49 -18.22
CA CYS A 141 15.05 12.91 -17.56
C CYS A 141 14.62 13.80 -16.40
N ALA A 142 13.47 14.46 -16.54
CA ALA A 142 12.93 15.36 -15.52
C ALA A 142 12.69 14.68 -14.17
N VAL A 143 12.40 13.38 -14.16
CA VAL A 143 12.25 12.56 -12.94
C VAL A 143 13.60 12.40 -12.22
N LYS A 144 14.70 12.13 -12.94
CA LYS A 144 16.03 12.05 -12.33
C LYS A 144 16.53 13.41 -11.88
N ASP A 145 16.24 14.46 -12.63
CA ASP A 145 16.57 15.84 -12.22
C ASP A 145 15.83 16.19 -10.92
N ALA A 146 14.53 15.86 -10.83
CA ALA A 146 13.74 16.03 -9.62
C ALA A 146 14.25 15.20 -8.43
N LEU A 147 14.74 13.97 -8.68
CA LEU A 147 15.38 13.14 -7.66
C LEU A 147 16.64 13.82 -7.12
N ASN A 148 17.52 14.30 -8.00
CA ASN A 148 18.75 15.01 -7.62
C ASN A 148 18.47 16.31 -6.85
N GLU A 149 17.34 16.96 -7.14
CA GLU A 149 16.87 18.18 -6.47
C GLU A 149 16.07 17.90 -5.17
N ASN A 150 15.96 16.65 -4.73
CA ASN A 150 15.17 16.22 -3.56
C ASN A 150 13.66 16.53 -3.67
N ARG A 151 13.14 16.68 -4.89
CA ARG A 151 11.69 16.82 -5.14
C ARG A 151 10.98 15.47 -5.21
N ILE A 152 11.72 14.38 -5.43
CA ILE A 152 11.25 13.00 -5.27
C ILE A 152 12.03 12.37 -4.11
N ALA A 153 11.33 11.74 -3.17
CA ALA A 153 11.97 11.01 -2.10
C ALA A 153 12.76 9.80 -2.66
N PRO A 154 14.03 9.58 -2.27
CA PRO A 154 14.81 8.45 -2.75
C PRO A 154 14.12 7.10 -2.56
N THR A 155 13.47 6.90 -1.41
CA THR A 155 12.71 5.68 -1.09
C THR A 155 11.54 5.41 -2.04
N ARG A 156 10.93 6.46 -2.61
CA ARG A 156 9.86 6.34 -3.62
C ARG A 156 10.44 5.93 -4.97
N TYR A 157 11.54 6.55 -5.39
CA TYR A 157 12.24 6.18 -6.62
C TYR A 157 12.80 4.75 -6.55
N GLU A 158 13.37 4.34 -5.42
CA GLU A 158 13.79 2.96 -5.20
C GLU A 158 12.63 1.98 -5.32
N SER A 159 11.46 2.30 -4.74
CA SER A 159 10.26 1.47 -4.88
C SER A 159 9.80 1.35 -6.34
N TYR A 160 9.93 2.42 -7.13
CA TYR A 160 9.63 2.43 -8.56
C TYR A 160 10.59 1.51 -9.34
N ILE A 161 11.90 1.65 -9.11
CA ILE A 161 12.93 0.81 -9.77
C ILE A 161 12.77 -0.66 -9.40
N ASN A 162 12.49 -0.98 -8.13
CA ASN A 162 12.25 -2.36 -7.70
C ASN A 162 11.04 -2.96 -8.45
N GLN A 163 9.94 -2.23 -8.58
CA GLN A 163 8.77 -2.70 -9.33
C GLN A 163 9.08 -2.85 -10.83
N LEU A 164 9.87 -1.95 -11.40
CA LEU A 164 10.30 -2.03 -12.79
C LEU A 164 11.16 -3.28 -13.06
N ASN A 165 12.03 -3.65 -12.11
CA ASN A 165 12.89 -4.83 -12.19
C ASN A 165 12.11 -6.14 -11.90
N ASP A 166 11.19 -6.14 -10.93
CA ASP A 166 10.33 -7.29 -10.64
C ASP A 166 9.44 -7.65 -11.84
N HIS A 167 9.02 -6.66 -12.62
CA HIS A 167 8.34 -6.90 -13.90
C HIS A 167 9.22 -7.72 -14.86
N ASP A 168 10.51 -7.40 -14.95
CA ASP A 168 11.46 -8.15 -15.80
C ASP A 168 11.60 -9.61 -15.36
N GLU A 169 11.69 -9.87 -14.06
CA GLU A 169 11.82 -11.22 -13.53
C GLU A 169 10.53 -12.05 -13.68
N THR A 170 9.35 -11.42 -13.54
CA THR A 170 8.06 -12.10 -13.65
C THR A 170 7.68 -12.48 -15.07
N THR A 171 8.18 -11.75 -16.10
CA THR A 171 8.07 -12.18 -17.51
C THR A 171 8.74 -13.54 -17.78
N HIS A 172 9.73 -13.95 -16.97
CA HIS A 172 10.43 -15.22 -17.17
C HIS A 172 9.71 -16.46 -16.60
N TYR A 173 8.65 -16.28 -15.81
CA TYR A 173 7.89 -17.41 -15.22
C TYR A 173 6.71 -17.91 -16.05
N ARG A 174 6.38 -17.25 -17.18
CA ARG A 174 5.36 -17.73 -18.14
C ARG A 174 5.99 -18.19 -19.44
N SER A 175 6.79 -19.25 -19.37
CA SER A 175 7.16 -20.06 -20.53
C SER A 175 6.95 -21.54 -20.20
N THR A 176 5.69 -21.98 -20.12
CA THR A 176 5.34 -23.39 -20.30
C THR A 176 3.98 -23.51 -20.99
N GLU A 177 4.07 -23.70 -22.31
CA GLU A 177 3.37 -24.71 -23.11
C GLU A 177 1.83 -24.80 -23.05
N HIS A 178 1.21 -24.45 -24.19
CA HIS A 178 0.05 -25.17 -24.75
C HIS A 178 0.50 -25.86 -26.03
#